data_AF-A0A3B8ZBP1-F1
#
_entry.id   AF-A0A3B8ZBP1-F1
#
_cell.length_a   1.000
_cell.length_b   1.000
_cell.length_c   1.000
_cell.angle_alpha   90.00
_cell.angle_beta   90.00
_cell.angle_gamma   90.00
#
_symmetry.space_group_name_H-M   'P 1'
#
loop_
_entity.id
_entity.type
_entity.pdbx_description
1 polymer ?
#
loop_
_entity_poly.entity_id
_entity_poly.type
_entity_poly.pdbx_seq_one_letter_code
_entity_poly.pdbx_strand_id
1 'polypeptide(L)'
;DLLILDDIALGNSNSRQRLANFIQQGGAAIVALGADFSLPSSTGDRQLLRSLLGFELGQASEMGDWSIDPLEYKSPVIAAFAGYPNAGLLTTPIFRYWQVAHLDTGAMVDMATTTGAPLIVRHPYGQGMVASILS
;
A
#
# COMPACT_ATOMS: atom_id res chain seq x y z
N ASP A 1 5.97 3.80 -17.28
CA ASP A 1 7.03 3.06 -16.56
C ASP A 1 6.61 2.74 -15.14
N LEU A 2 7.13 1.66 -14.58
CA LEU A 2 6.80 1.15 -13.26
C LEU A 2 8.07 0.88 -12.46
N LEU A 3 8.08 1.31 -11.20
CA LEU A 3 9.06 0.89 -10.20
C LEU A 3 8.35 0.02 -9.15
N ILE A 4 8.99 -1.08 -8.75
CA ILE A 4 8.49 -1.93 -7.66
C ILE A 4 9.53 -1.89 -6.55
N LEU A 5 9.07 -1.55 -5.35
CA LEU A 5 9.86 -1.47 -4.12
C LEU A 5 9.29 -2.52 -3.18
N ASP A 6 10.09 -3.54 -2.88
CA ASP A 6 9.65 -4.70 -2.13
C ASP A 6 10.54 -4.89 -0.90
N ASP A 7 9.94 -4.70 0.27
CA ASP A 7 10.58 -4.77 1.59
C ASP A 7 11.89 -3.99 1.72
N ILE A 8 11.92 -2.80 1.14
CA ILE A 8 13.06 -1.89 1.24
C ILE A 8 12.67 -0.53 1.78
N ALA A 9 13.58 0.05 2.56
CA ALA A 9 13.50 1.47 2.88
C ALA A 9 13.56 2.29 1.58
N LEU A 10 12.79 3.37 1.51
CA LEU A 10 12.76 4.29 0.35
C LEU A 10 14.07 5.11 0.16
N GLY A 11 15.16 4.67 0.78
CA GLY A 11 16.47 5.28 0.74
C GLY A 11 16.57 6.58 1.54
N ASN A 12 17.55 7.41 1.18
CA ASN A 12 17.73 8.75 1.72
C ASN A 12 16.78 9.77 1.06
N SER A 13 16.78 11.01 1.54
CA SER A 13 15.88 12.06 1.05
C SER A 13 16.02 12.35 -0.45
N ASN A 14 17.21 12.20 -1.04
CA ASN A 14 17.40 12.39 -2.49
C ASN A 14 16.71 11.28 -3.29
N SER A 15 16.83 10.03 -2.86
CA SER A 15 16.14 8.90 -3.51
C SER A 15 14.62 9.04 -3.41
N ARG A 16 14.11 9.43 -2.24
CA ARG A 16 12.68 9.73 -2.04
C ARG A 16 12.18 10.83 -2.96
N GLN A 17 12.92 11.93 -3.08
CA GLN A 17 12.54 13.03 -3.96
C GLN A 17 12.56 12.63 -5.44
N ARG A 18 13.53 11.82 -5.86
CA ARG A 18 13.59 11.30 -7.23
C ARG A 18 12.41 10.39 -7.55
N LEU A 19 12.05 9.50 -6.62
CA LEU A 19 10.86 8.67 -6.74
C LEU A 19 9.60 9.53 -6.87
N ALA A 20 9.44 10.54 -5.99
CA ALA A 20 8.32 11.47 -6.05
C ALA A 20 8.24 12.18 -7.41
N ASN A 21 9.35 12.72 -7.91
CA ASN A 21 9.39 13.39 -9.21
C ASN A 21 9.04 12.44 -10.36
N PHE A 22 9.56 11.20 -10.34
CA PHE A 22 9.26 10.19 -11.34
C PHE A 22 7.75 9.88 -11.41
N ILE A 23 7.12 9.65 -10.26
CA ILE A 23 5.69 9.35 -10.18
C ILE A 23 4.87 10.58 -10.59
N GLN A 24 5.24 11.77 -10.11
CA GLN A 24 4.55 13.01 -10.40
C GLN A 24 4.49 13.32 -11.91
N GLN A 25 5.50 12.89 -12.67
CA GLN A 25 5.59 13.04 -14.14
C GLN A 25 4.89 11.92 -14.93
N GLY A 26 4.17 11.01 -14.27
CA GLY A 26 3.39 9.94 -14.93
C GLY A 26 3.96 8.53 -14.74
N GLY A 27 5.07 8.39 -14.01
CA GLY A 27 5.53 7.08 -13.55
C GLY A 27 4.57 6.44 -12.54
N ALA A 28 4.66 5.14 -12.37
CA ALA A 28 3.92 4.42 -11.34
C ALA A 28 4.86 3.70 -10.35
N ALA A 29 4.40 3.53 -9.13
CA ALA A 29 5.12 2.74 -8.13
C ALA A 29 4.20 1.71 -7.44
N ILE A 30 4.73 0.51 -7.24
CA ILE A 30 4.20 -0.44 -6.27
C ILE A 30 5.16 -0.46 -5.08
N VAL A 31 4.63 -0.24 -3.88
CA VAL A 31 5.37 -0.27 -2.63
C VAL A 31 4.81 -1.41 -1.80
N ALA A 32 5.48 -2.56 -1.81
CA ALA A 32 5.19 -3.67 -0.92
C ALA A 32 5.93 -3.44 0.40
N LEU A 33 5.17 -3.15 1.45
CA LEU A 33 5.68 -2.92 2.79
C LEU A 33 5.88 -4.28 3.47
N GLY A 34 7.11 -4.77 3.47
CA GLY A 34 7.45 -5.99 4.17
C GLY A 34 7.81 -5.75 5.65
N ALA A 35 8.39 -6.78 6.26
CA ALA A 35 8.67 -6.82 7.69
C ALA A 35 9.83 -5.89 8.11
N ASP A 36 10.74 -5.60 7.18
CA ASP A 36 11.93 -4.78 7.40
C ASP A 36 11.70 -3.31 7.02
N PHE A 37 10.50 -2.94 6.58
CA PHE A 37 10.14 -1.55 6.34
C PHE A 37 10.27 -0.73 7.63
N SER A 38 10.98 0.40 7.54
CA SER A 38 11.15 1.33 8.66
C SER A 38 10.67 2.72 8.29
N LEU A 39 9.90 3.32 9.22
CA LEU A 39 9.46 4.69 9.08
C LEU A 39 10.67 5.65 9.13
N PRO A 40 10.72 6.66 8.24
CA PRO A 40 11.72 7.71 8.35
C PRO A 40 11.63 8.42 9.71
N SER A 41 12.78 8.77 10.30
CA SER A 41 12.84 9.48 11.58
C SER A 41 12.56 10.99 11.46
N SER A 42 12.82 11.59 10.30
CA SER A 42 12.62 13.02 10.08
C SER A 42 11.16 13.34 9.76
N THR A 43 10.64 14.44 10.32
CA THR A 43 9.27 14.90 10.06
C THR A 43 9.01 15.17 8.57
N GLY A 44 9.98 15.79 7.88
CA GLY A 44 9.86 16.09 6.45
C GLY A 44 9.77 14.83 5.59
N ASP A 45 10.59 13.81 5.87
CA ASP A 45 10.53 12.55 5.13
C ASP A 45 9.25 11.76 5.44
N ARG A 46 8.72 11.83 6.67
CA ARG A 46 7.42 11.23 7.02
C ARG A 46 6.26 11.91 6.28
N GLN A 47 6.31 13.23 6.15
CA GLN A 47 5.31 13.98 5.39
C GLN A 47 5.37 13.65 3.90
N LEU A 48 6.58 13.56 3.32
CA LEU A 48 6.76 13.12 1.94
C LEU A 48 6.25 11.70 1.73
N LEU A 49 6.55 10.78 2.66
CA LEU A 49 6.06 9.40 2.62
C LEU A 49 4.53 9.35 2.62
N ARG A 50 3.87 10.02 3.58
CA ARG A 50 2.40 10.10 3.63
C ARG A 50 1.84 10.64 2.32
N SER A 51 2.40 11.73 1.82
CA SER A 51 1.96 12.34 0.57
C SER A 51 2.09 11.41 -0.64
N LEU A 52 3.14 10.58 -0.69
CA LEU A 52 3.32 9.57 -1.74
C LEU A 52 2.29 8.45 -1.62
N LEU A 53 2.16 7.85 -0.43
CA LEU A 53 1.32 6.68 -0.19
C LEU A 53 -0.19 7.02 -0.19
N GLY A 54 -0.55 8.27 0.10
CA GLY A 54 -1.94 8.71 0.26
C GLY A 54 -2.54 8.33 1.62
N PHE A 55 -1.70 8.01 2.59
CA PHE A 55 -2.14 7.66 3.94
C PHE A 55 -1.02 7.80 4.95
N GLU A 56 -1.40 7.97 6.21
CA GLU A 56 -0.49 7.91 7.35
C GLU A 56 -0.25 6.46 7.75
N LEU A 57 0.98 5.98 7.53
CA LEU A 57 1.42 4.66 7.94
C LEU A 57 1.57 4.61 9.47
N GLY A 58 0.85 3.69 10.09
CA GLY A 58 0.92 3.37 11.51
C GLY A 58 2.00 2.34 11.81
N GLN A 59 1.76 1.56 12.87
CA GLN A 59 2.61 0.42 13.24
C GLN A 59 2.15 -0.86 12.55
N ALA A 60 3.04 -1.83 12.43
CA ALA A 60 2.64 -3.16 12.01
C ALA A 60 1.74 -3.83 13.07
N SER A 61 0.77 -4.61 12.61
CA SER A 61 -0.13 -5.39 13.46
C SER A 61 0.67 -6.40 14.30
N GLU A 62 0.00 -6.95 15.31
CA GLU A 62 0.45 -8.20 15.91
C GLU A 62 0.35 -9.34 14.90
N MET A 63 1.12 -10.41 15.15
CA MET A 63 0.99 -11.65 14.40
C MET A 63 -0.38 -12.28 14.69
N GLY A 64 -1.05 -12.77 13.64
CA GLY A 64 -2.35 -13.43 13.76
C GLY A 64 -2.78 -14.05 12.45
N ASP A 65 -4.01 -14.56 12.39
CA ASP A 65 -4.60 -15.09 11.15
C ASP A 65 -5.67 -14.12 10.64
N TRP A 66 -5.27 -13.18 9.79
CA TRP A 66 -6.16 -12.15 9.27
C TRP A 66 -6.81 -12.63 7.96
N SER A 67 -8.14 -12.64 7.92
CA SER A 67 -8.90 -13.02 6.72
C SER A 67 -9.07 -11.83 5.78
N ILE A 68 -8.99 -12.08 4.48
CA ILE A 68 -9.17 -11.07 3.43
C ILE A 68 -10.66 -10.78 3.20
N ASP A 69 -11.00 -9.50 3.08
CA ASP A 69 -12.23 -9.00 2.50
C ASP A 69 -11.93 -8.35 1.13
N PRO A 70 -12.44 -8.90 0.02
CA PRO A 70 -12.26 -8.35 -1.31
C PRO A 70 -13.18 -7.16 -1.59
N LEU A 71 -13.92 -6.61 -0.63
CA LEU A 71 -14.75 -5.41 -0.81
C LEU A 71 -15.72 -5.55 -2.01
N GLU A 72 -16.41 -6.69 -2.06
CA GLU A 72 -17.32 -7.08 -3.14
C GLU A 72 -16.66 -7.14 -4.54
N TYR A 73 -15.33 -7.26 -4.62
CA TYR A 73 -14.57 -7.28 -5.87
C TYR A 73 -14.75 -6.02 -6.73
N LYS A 74 -15.06 -4.87 -6.11
CA LYS A 74 -15.32 -3.60 -6.82
C LYS A 74 -14.09 -3.04 -7.53
N SER A 75 -12.89 -3.34 -7.02
CA SER A 75 -11.64 -2.84 -7.59
C SER A 75 -11.20 -3.66 -8.80
N PRO A 76 -10.70 -3.01 -9.88
CA PRO A 76 -10.14 -3.73 -11.03
C PRO A 76 -8.93 -4.60 -10.68
N VAL A 77 -8.22 -4.32 -9.57
CA VAL A 77 -7.05 -5.10 -9.13
C VAL A 77 -7.45 -6.52 -8.72
N ILE A 78 -8.63 -6.68 -8.13
CA ILE A 78 -9.10 -7.95 -7.58
C ILE A 78 -10.31 -8.53 -8.32
N ALA A 79 -10.87 -7.79 -9.30
CA ALA A 79 -12.06 -8.20 -10.06
C ALA A 79 -11.91 -9.58 -10.72
N ALA A 80 -10.69 -9.98 -11.09
CA ALA A 80 -10.42 -11.29 -11.68
C ALA A 80 -10.74 -12.48 -10.76
N PHE A 81 -10.82 -12.26 -9.43
CA PHE A 81 -11.18 -13.28 -8.45
C PHE A 81 -12.70 -13.41 -8.24
N ALA A 82 -13.50 -12.48 -8.77
CA ALA A 82 -14.95 -12.50 -8.62
C ALA A 82 -15.56 -13.76 -9.26
N GLY A 83 -16.36 -14.51 -8.50
CA GLY A 83 -16.95 -15.77 -8.95
C GLY A 83 -16.00 -16.98 -8.89
N TYR A 84 -14.75 -16.80 -8.45
CA TYR A 84 -13.75 -17.86 -8.34
C TYR A 84 -13.24 -18.01 -6.90
N PRO A 85 -14.08 -18.48 -5.95
CA PRO A 85 -13.71 -18.56 -4.53
C PRO A 85 -12.50 -19.47 -4.26
N ASN A 86 -12.23 -20.43 -5.15
CA ASN A 86 -11.11 -21.37 -5.05
C ASN A 86 -9.82 -20.87 -5.74
N ALA A 87 -9.78 -19.62 -6.22
CA ALA A 87 -8.60 -19.03 -6.87
C ALA A 87 -7.51 -18.57 -5.88
N GLY A 88 -7.65 -18.92 -4.60
CA GLY A 88 -6.63 -18.71 -3.58
C GLY A 88 -6.79 -17.42 -2.77
N LEU A 89 -7.36 -16.35 -3.33
CA LEU A 89 -7.43 -15.04 -2.65
C LEU A 89 -8.00 -15.10 -1.23
N LEU A 90 -9.17 -15.72 -1.05
CA LEU A 90 -9.84 -15.79 0.26
C LEU A 90 -9.15 -16.75 1.24
N THR A 91 -8.29 -17.63 0.74
CA THR A 91 -7.54 -18.60 1.55
C THR A 91 -6.08 -18.18 1.77
N THR A 92 -5.63 -17.08 1.15
CA THR A 92 -4.28 -16.57 1.33
C THR A 92 -4.12 -16.12 2.78
N PRO A 93 -3.17 -16.70 3.53
CA PRO A 93 -2.95 -16.30 4.91
C PRO A 93 -2.30 -14.93 4.96
N ILE A 94 -2.89 -14.00 5.73
CA ILE A 94 -2.26 -12.75 6.12
C ILE A 94 -1.85 -12.85 7.58
N PHE A 95 -0.54 -12.97 7.82
CA PHE A 95 -0.01 -13.14 9.18
C PHE A 95 0.19 -11.83 9.93
N ARG A 96 0.48 -10.78 9.19
CA ARG A 96 0.77 -9.44 9.69
C ARG A 96 0.48 -8.44 8.58
N TYR A 97 0.21 -7.20 8.95
CA TYR A 97 0.11 -6.10 8.00
C TYR A 97 0.45 -4.78 8.66
N TRP A 98 0.83 -3.78 7.87
CA TRP A 98 1.01 -2.41 8.32
C TRP A 98 -0.33 -1.68 8.48
N GLN A 99 -0.57 -1.12 9.66
CA GLN A 99 -1.80 -0.39 9.92
C GLN A 99 -1.80 0.97 9.19
N VAL A 100 -2.98 1.36 8.73
CA VAL A 100 -3.23 2.71 8.20
C VAL A 100 -3.90 3.53 9.30
N ALA A 101 -3.21 4.56 9.79
CA ALA A 101 -3.73 5.43 10.84
C ALA A 101 -4.77 6.42 10.28
N HIS A 102 -4.55 6.91 9.06
CA HIS A 102 -5.44 7.84 8.38
C HIS A 102 -5.30 7.71 6.86
N LEU A 103 -6.41 7.61 6.13
CA LEU A 103 -6.43 7.67 4.67
C LEU A 103 -6.63 9.11 4.22
N ASP A 104 -5.81 9.58 3.27
CA ASP A 104 -5.99 10.91 2.69
C ASP A 104 -7.12 10.89 1.63
N THR A 105 -7.70 12.06 1.37
CA THR A 105 -8.73 12.22 0.34
C THR A 105 -8.21 11.77 -1.03
N GLY A 106 -8.92 10.85 -1.68
CA GLY A 106 -8.56 10.32 -2.99
C GLY A 106 -7.77 9.00 -2.96
N ALA A 107 -7.36 8.54 -1.78
CA ALA A 107 -6.91 7.16 -1.60
C ALA A 107 -8.06 6.17 -1.80
N MET A 108 -7.77 5.04 -2.44
CA MET A 108 -8.71 3.97 -2.75
C MET A 108 -8.24 2.69 -2.10
N VAL A 109 -9.09 2.06 -1.27
CA VAL A 109 -8.80 0.75 -0.70
C VAL A 109 -9.34 -0.32 -1.66
N ASP A 110 -8.46 -1.14 -2.20
CA ASP A 110 -8.83 -2.19 -3.16
C ASP A 110 -9.07 -3.54 -2.49
N MET A 111 -8.48 -3.76 -1.31
CA MET A 111 -8.61 -4.99 -0.52
C MET A 111 -8.38 -4.64 0.95
N ALA A 112 -9.12 -5.31 1.83
CA ALA A 112 -9.02 -5.11 3.28
C ALA A 112 -8.97 -6.47 3.99
N THR A 113 -8.79 -6.43 5.30
CA THR A 113 -9.15 -7.54 6.19
C THR A 113 -10.67 -7.54 6.42
N THR A 114 -11.23 -8.66 6.87
CA THR A 114 -12.63 -8.74 7.33
C THR A 114 -12.94 -7.86 8.54
N THR A 115 -11.91 -7.36 9.24
CA THR A 115 -12.02 -6.36 10.31
C THR A 115 -11.97 -4.91 9.78
N GLY A 116 -11.82 -4.72 8.47
CA GLY A 116 -11.84 -3.43 7.80
C GLY A 116 -10.47 -2.74 7.66
N ALA A 117 -9.38 -3.40 8.04
CA ALA A 117 -8.04 -2.81 7.89
C ALA A 117 -7.58 -2.89 6.42
N PRO A 118 -7.08 -1.81 5.80
CA PRO A 118 -6.61 -1.86 4.42
C PRO A 118 -5.43 -2.83 4.22
N LEU A 119 -5.43 -3.56 3.11
CA LEU A 119 -4.33 -4.43 2.67
C LEU A 119 -3.71 -3.98 1.34
N ILE A 120 -4.52 -3.41 0.44
CA ILE A 120 -4.05 -2.74 -0.77
C ILE A 120 -4.67 -1.35 -0.83
N VAL A 121 -3.83 -0.32 -0.97
CA VAL A 121 -4.25 1.07 -1.13
C VAL A 121 -3.64 1.66 -2.38
N ARG A 122 -4.45 2.27 -3.24
CA ARG A 122 -4.01 3.06 -4.39
C ARG A 122 -4.22 4.54 -4.15
N HIS A 123 -3.28 5.35 -4.59
CA HIS A 123 -3.33 6.80 -4.47
C HIS A 123 -2.77 7.48 -5.72
N PRO A 124 -3.53 8.40 -6.36
CA PRO A 124 -2.99 9.21 -7.44
C PRO A 124 -1.96 10.21 -6.90
N TYR A 125 -0.81 10.32 -7.56
CA TYR A 125 0.24 11.27 -7.16
C TYR A 125 0.76 12.03 -8.38
N GLY A 126 0.38 13.31 -8.49
CA GLY A 126 0.61 14.09 -9.71
C GLY A 126 -0.10 13.47 -10.91
N GLN A 127 0.67 13.13 -11.95
CA GLN A 127 0.15 12.44 -13.15
C GLN A 127 0.27 10.91 -13.05
N GLY A 128 0.85 10.38 -11.97
CA GLY A 128 1.10 8.96 -11.76
C GLY A 128 0.20 8.31 -10.72
N MET A 129 0.57 7.09 -10.34
CA MET A 129 -0.16 6.27 -9.37
C MET A 129 0.81 5.56 -8.43
N VAL A 130 0.46 5.51 -7.15
CA VAL A 130 1.12 4.67 -6.15
C VAL A 130 0.15 3.59 -5.70
N ALA A 131 0.58 2.34 -5.71
CA ALA A 131 -0.11 1.24 -5.06
C ALA A 131 0.73 0.73 -3.90
N SER A 132 0.14 0.57 -2.73
CA SER A 132 0.79 0.05 -1.53
C SER A 132 0.19 -1.31 -1.21
N ILE A 133 1.05 -2.31 -1.00
CA ILE A 133 0.68 -3.62 -0.44
C ILE A 133 1.17 -3.61 1.00
N LEU A 134 0.26 -3.85 1.95
CA LEU A 134 0.49 -3.61 3.37
C LEU A 134 0.77 -4.89 4.17
N SER A 135 0.52 -6.06 3.59
CA SER A 135 0.68 -7.38 4.22
C SER A 135 2.05 -7.99 4.00
#